data_AF-A0A3A5M259-F1
#
_entry.id   AF-A0A3A5M259-F1
#
_cell.length_a   1.000
_cell.length_b   1.000
_cell.length_c   1.000
_cell.angle_alpha   90.00
_cell.angle_beta   90.00
_cell.angle_gamma   90.00
#
_symmetry.space_group_name_H-M   'P 1'
#
loop_
_entity.id
_entity.type
_entity.pdbx_description
1 polymer ?
#
loop_
_entity_poly.entity_id
_entity_poly.type
_entity_poly.pdbx_seq_one_letter_code
_entity_poly.pdbx_strand_id
1 'polypeptide(L)'
;MVGSQGFRGCYREAYVCAEHKAVIDAGSLWYLDEHSVLIGLDIPPVLESWAARPSIVAEGFTLTLRVAGQTKPFDVFLTPAEARTLAMFINTASSDSLPVSNDFLMHKSH
;
A
#
# COMPACT_ATOMS: atom_id res chain seq x y z
N MET A 1 -20.85 -24.65 -25.12
CA MET A 1 -21.07 -24.47 -23.68
C MET A 1 -19.85 -23.79 -23.10
N VAL A 2 -20.08 -22.63 -22.47
CA VAL A 2 -19.08 -21.78 -21.82
C VAL A 2 -18.55 -22.47 -20.56
N GLY A 3 -17.24 -22.38 -20.34
CA GLY A 3 -16.59 -22.73 -19.08
C GLY A 3 -15.49 -21.72 -18.81
N SER A 4 -15.89 -20.61 -18.20
CA SER A 4 -15.09 -19.44 -17.88
C SER A 4 -13.79 -19.79 -17.14
N GLN A 5 -12.64 -19.31 -17.65
CA GLN A 5 -11.40 -19.23 -16.90
C GLN A 5 -11.58 -18.16 -15.80
N GLY A 6 -12.07 -18.60 -14.64
CA GLY A 6 -12.13 -17.81 -13.44
C GLY A 6 -10.71 -17.47 -12.96
N PHE A 7 -10.46 -16.18 -12.86
CA PHE A 7 -9.37 -15.53 -12.12
C PHE A 7 -8.78 -16.43 -11.02
N ARG A 8 -7.55 -16.93 -11.21
CA ARG A 8 -6.76 -17.54 -10.12
C ARG A 8 -6.30 -16.40 -9.19
N GLY A 9 -7.22 -15.88 -8.39
CA GLY A 9 -6.87 -15.17 -7.17
C GLY A 9 -6.12 -16.15 -6.28
N CYS A 10 -4.88 -15.84 -5.94
CA CYS A 10 -4.12 -16.63 -4.99
C CYS A 10 -4.83 -16.53 -3.63
N TYR A 11 -5.63 -17.54 -3.27
CA TYR A 11 -6.30 -17.60 -1.99
C TYR A 11 -5.22 -17.79 -0.91
N ARG A 12 -4.87 -16.72 -0.21
CA ARG A 12 -3.99 -16.78 0.95
C ARG A 12 -4.87 -17.01 2.17
N GLU A 13 -4.79 -18.20 2.75
CA GLU A 13 -5.48 -18.52 3.99
C GLU A 13 -4.72 -17.86 5.15
N ALA A 14 -5.38 -16.97 5.89
CA ALA A 14 -4.86 -16.34 7.10
C ALA A 14 -5.64 -16.87 8.31
N TYR A 15 -4.94 -17.32 9.34
CA TYR A 15 -5.56 -17.74 10.60
C TYR A 15 -5.92 -16.52 11.43
N VAL A 16 -7.22 -16.31 11.62
CA VAL A 16 -7.78 -15.20 12.40
C VAL A 16 -8.35 -15.74 13.70
N CYS A 17 -8.06 -15.09 14.84
CA CYS A 17 -8.64 -15.51 16.12
C CYS A 17 -10.17 -15.30 16.12
N ALA A 18 -10.87 -16.00 17.01
CA ALA A 18 -12.34 -15.97 17.05
C ALA A 18 -12.92 -14.55 17.24
N GLU A 19 -12.23 -13.70 18.02
CA GLU A 19 -12.62 -12.30 18.23
C GLU A 19 -12.54 -11.50 16.93
N HIS A 20 -11.39 -11.49 16.26
CA HIS A 20 -11.22 -10.79 14.98
C HIS A 20 -12.13 -11.36 13.87
N LYS A 21 -12.41 -12.66 13.90
CA LYS A 21 -13.36 -13.27 12.95
C LYS A 21 -14.77 -12.71 13.13
N ALA A 22 -15.23 -12.55 14.37
CA ALA A 22 -16.56 -12.03 14.66
C ALA A 22 -16.75 -10.59 14.16
N VAL A 23 -15.73 -9.73 14.28
CA VAL A 23 -15.80 -8.35 13.75
C VAL A 23 -15.76 -8.32 12.23
N ILE A 24 -15.00 -9.20 11.57
CA ILE A 24 -15.03 -9.33 10.10
C ILE A 24 -16.42 -9.78 9.64
N ASP A 25 -16.97 -10.82 10.27
CA ASP A 25 -18.31 -11.34 9.93
C ASP A 25 -19.41 -10.31 10.18
N ALA A 26 -19.21 -9.37 11.12
CA ALA A 26 -20.09 -8.22 11.36
C ALA A 26 -19.95 -7.07 10.33
N GLY A 27 -19.06 -7.21 9.33
CA GLY A 27 -18.87 -6.23 8.26
C GLY A 27 -17.81 -5.17 8.54
N SER A 28 -16.93 -5.38 9.52
CA SER A 28 -15.84 -4.44 9.79
C SER A 28 -14.82 -4.42 8.65
N LEU A 29 -14.21 -3.26 8.42
CA LEU A 29 -13.06 -3.16 7.51
C LEU A 29 -11.90 -4.02 8.03
N TRP A 30 -11.10 -4.57 7.11
CA TRP A 30 -9.93 -5.38 7.40
C TRP A 30 -8.85 -5.23 6.31
N TYR A 31 -7.59 -5.39 6.70
CA TYR A 31 -6.42 -5.36 5.81
C TYR A 31 -5.48 -6.53 6.13
N LEU A 32 -4.91 -7.14 5.10
CA LEU A 32 -3.89 -8.19 5.26
C LEU A 32 -2.50 -7.55 5.15
N ASP A 33 -1.77 -7.53 6.25
CA ASP A 33 -0.33 -7.30 6.28
C ASP A 33 0.41 -8.65 6.17
N GLU A 34 1.66 -8.68 5.70
CA GLU A 34 2.36 -9.89 5.23
C GLU A 34 2.14 -11.16 6.07
N HIS A 35 2.01 -11.01 7.40
CA HIS A 35 1.80 -12.09 8.36
C HIS A 35 0.61 -11.85 9.32
N SER A 36 -0.14 -10.76 9.19
CA SER A 36 -1.18 -10.40 10.17
C SER A 36 -2.44 -9.82 9.52
N VAL A 37 -3.57 -9.98 10.20
CA VAL A 37 -4.84 -9.37 9.80
C VAL A 37 -5.11 -8.20 10.74
N LEU A 38 -5.21 -6.99 10.18
CA LEU A 38 -5.55 -5.77 10.90
C LEU A 38 -7.03 -5.46 10.73
N ILE A 39 -7.73 -5.12 11.82
CA ILE A 39 -9.18 -4.88 11.86
C ILE A 39 -9.50 -3.51 12.45
N GLY A 40 -10.44 -2.77 11.86
CA GLY A 40 -10.97 -1.54 12.46
C GLY A 40 -9.89 -0.51 12.83
N LEU A 41 -9.76 -0.19 14.13
CA LEU A 41 -8.78 0.77 14.68
C LEU A 41 -7.32 0.32 14.48
N ASP A 42 -7.09 -0.98 14.30
CA ASP A 42 -5.77 -1.52 14.00
C ASP A 42 -5.37 -1.29 12.54
N ILE A 43 -6.31 -0.90 11.68
CA ILE A 43 -6.02 -0.59 10.28
C ILE A 43 -5.33 0.77 10.23
N PRO A 44 -4.12 0.86 9.67
CA PRO A 44 -3.46 2.13 9.47
C PRO A 44 -4.32 3.00 8.56
N PRO A 45 -4.58 4.26 8.94
CA PRO A 45 -5.46 5.10 8.16
C PRO A 45 -4.79 5.41 6.81
N VAL A 46 -5.57 5.34 5.74
CA VAL A 46 -5.05 5.44 4.36
C VAL A 46 -4.47 6.83 4.13
N LEU A 47 -3.23 6.91 3.64
CA LEU A 47 -2.67 8.17 3.16
C LEU A 47 -3.37 8.58 1.86
N GLU A 48 -4.15 9.67 1.89
CA GLU A 48 -4.89 10.15 0.71
C GLU A 48 -3.99 10.93 -0.24
N SER A 49 -3.17 11.83 0.31
CA SER A 49 -2.26 12.66 -0.47
C SER A 49 -1.12 13.15 0.39
N TRP A 50 -0.02 13.51 -0.27
CA TRP A 50 1.13 14.10 0.37
C TRP A 50 1.73 15.19 -0.53
N ALA A 51 2.37 16.17 0.10
CA ALA A 51 3.08 17.22 -0.60
C ALA A 51 4.38 17.56 0.16
N ALA A 52 5.47 17.67 -0.58
CA ALA A 52 6.76 18.08 -0.03
C ALA A 52 7.07 19.53 -0.43
N ARG A 53 7.52 20.33 0.53
CA ARG A 53 8.02 21.68 0.28
C ARG A 53 9.39 21.89 0.97
N PRO A 54 10.31 22.67 0.40
CA PRO A 54 11.52 23.08 1.11
C PRO A 54 11.14 23.78 2.41
N SER A 55 11.88 23.50 3.48
CA SER A 55 11.69 24.24 4.73
C SER A 55 12.36 25.62 4.63
N ILE A 56 11.66 26.65 5.11
CA ILE A 56 12.12 28.04 5.08
C ILE A 56 13.06 28.33 6.28
N VAL A 57 12.96 27.53 7.34
CA VAL A 57 13.57 27.81 8.66
C VAL A 57 14.83 26.98 8.90
N ALA A 58 14.97 25.83 8.22
CA ALA A 58 16.09 24.91 8.40
C ALA A 58 16.39 24.16 7.10
N GLU A 59 17.63 23.70 6.95
CA GLU A 59 18.01 22.84 5.83
C GLU A 59 17.25 21.51 5.91
N GLY A 60 16.30 21.30 5.00
CA GLY A 60 15.41 20.14 4.99
C GLY A 60 14.11 20.39 4.23
N PHE A 61 13.19 19.45 4.37
CA PHE A 61 11.88 19.48 3.71
C PHE A 61 10.76 19.36 4.75
N THR A 62 9.67 20.08 4.54
CA THR A 62 8.42 19.84 5.24
C THR A 62 7.52 18.97 4.37
N LEU A 63 7.13 17.82 4.90
CA LEU A 63 6.18 16.91 4.28
C LEU A 63 4.81 17.13 4.93
N THR A 64 3.85 17.58 4.13
CA THR A 64 2.44 17.70 4.53
C THR A 64 1.71 16.43 4.13
N LEU A 65 1.15 15.73 5.10
CA LEU A 65 0.46 14.45 4.93
C LEU A 65 -1.04 14.62 5.18
N ARG A 66 -1.87 14.15 4.24
CA ARG A 66 -3.32 14.08 4.39
C ARG A 66 -3.74 12.63 4.48
N VAL A 67 -4.39 12.30 5.59
CA VAL A 67 -4.82 10.94 5.91
C VAL A 67 -6.34 10.87 5.88
N ALA A 68 -6.87 9.79 5.29
CA ALA A 68 -8.29 9.53 5.15
C ALA A 68 -8.98 9.56 6.51
N GLY A 69 -10.07 10.31 6.61
CA GLY A 69 -10.83 10.49 7.85
C GLY A 69 -10.25 11.52 8.83
N GLN A 70 -9.04 12.06 8.59
CA GLN A 70 -8.55 13.21 9.36
C GLN A 70 -8.97 14.53 8.74
N THR A 71 -9.50 15.44 9.55
CA THR A 71 -9.95 16.77 9.10
C THR A 71 -8.81 17.73 8.84
N LYS A 72 -7.62 17.50 9.42
CA LYS A 72 -6.45 18.36 9.25
C LYS A 72 -5.23 17.57 8.78
N PRO A 73 -4.46 18.09 7.82
CA PRO A 73 -3.18 17.50 7.47
C PRO A 73 -2.16 17.71 8.60
N PHE A 74 -1.14 16.86 8.66
CA PHE A 74 -0.02 16.99 9.57
C PHE A 74 1.27 17.28 8.82
N ASP A 75 2.07 18.19 9.38
CA ASP A 75 3.36 18.59 8.83
C ASP A 75 4.48 17.89 9.59
N VAL A 76 5.35 17.21 8.86
CA VAL A 76 6.55 16.56 9.39
C VAL A 76 7.78 17.22 8.78
N PHE A 77 8.71 17.65 9.62
CA PHE A 77 10.00 18.13 9.14
C PHE A 77 10.96 16.96 8.96
N LEU A 78 11.59 16.90 7.79
CA LEU A 78 12.59 15.91 7.43
C LEU A 78 13.92 16.61 7.19
N THR A 79 14.96 16.11 7.85
CA THR A 79 16.34 16.45 7.52
C THR A 79 16.68 15.94 6.11
N PRO A 80 17.74 16.46 5.46
CA PRO A 80 18.16 15.99 4.14
C PRO A 80 18.47 14.48 4.11
N ALA A 81 18.97 13.91 5.20
CA ALA A 81 19.23 12.48 5.31
C ALA A 81 17.92 11.66 5.32
N GLU A 82 16.93 12.07 6.12
CA GLU A 82 15.63 11.41 6.20
C GLU A 82 14.85 11.51 4.88
N ALA A 83 14.91 12.66 4.22
CA ALA A 83 14.28 12.87 2.91
C ALA A 83 14.86 11.92 1.84
N ARG A 84 16.18 11.68 1.86
CA ARG A 84 16.83 10.70 0.97
C ARG A 84 16.36 9.28 1.25
N THR A 85 16.33 8.89 2.53
CA THR A 85 15.83 7.56 2.93
C THR A 85 14.39 7.36 2.47
N LEU A 86 13.51 8.35 2.68
CA LEU A 86 12.12 8.29 2.23
C LEU A 86 12.00 8.15 0.70
N ALA A 87 12.81 8.89 -0.06
CA ALA A 87 12.81 8.79 -1.51
C ALA A 87 13.23 7.40 -2.01
N MET A 88 14.19 6.75 -1.34
CA MET A 88 14.58 5.38 -1.68
C MET A 88 13.45 4.38 -1.45
N PHE A 89 12.71 4.50 -0.34
CA PHE A 89 11.55 3.66 -0.06
C PHE A 89 10.45 3.81 -1.13
N ILE A 90 10.10 5.05 -1.49
CA ILE A 90 9.06 5.31 -2.51
C ILE A 90 9.46 4.74 -3.86
N ASN A 91 10.71 4.96 -4.28
CA ASN A 91 11.19 4.44 -5.56
C ASN A 91 11.19 2.91 -5.60
N THR A 92 11.55 2.27 -4.49
CA THR A 92 11.54 0.79 -4.39
C THR A 92 10.12 0.25 -4.45
N ALA A 93 9.17 0.86 -3.72
CA ALA A 93 7.75 0.48 -3.77
C ALA A 93 7.12 0.69 -5.16
N SER A 94 7.56 1.71 -5.89
CA SER A 94 7.10 1.99 -7.26
C SER A 94 7.65 0.99 -8.29
N SER A 95 8.78 0.34 -7.97
CA SER A 95 9.48 -0.61 -8.87
C SER A 95 8.82 -2.00 -8.90
N ASP A 96 8.01 -2.33 -7.90
CA ASP A 96 7.25 -3.60 -7.83
C ASP A 96 6.04 -3.63 -8.79
N SER A 97 5.74 -2.49 -9.44
CA SER A 97 4.58 -2.32 -10.34
C SER A 97 4.90 -2.50 -11.83
N LEU A 98 5.92 -3.29 -12.20
CA LEU A 98 6.18 -3.58 -13.62
C LEU A 98 5.42 -4.83 -14.07
N PRO A 99 4.50 -4.74 -15.06
CA PRO A 99 4.07 -5.92 -15.79
C PRO A 99 5.25 -6.40 -16.64
N VAL A 100 5.85 -7.53 -16.29
CA VAL A 100 6.57 -8.34 -17.27
C VAL A 100 5.55 -8.72 -18.34
N SER A 101 5.56 -7.96 -19.44
CA SER A 101 4.88 -8.33 -20.66
C SER A 101 5.55 -9.61 -21.15
N ASN A 102 4.82 -10.73 -21.07
CA ASN A 102 5.16 -11.95 -21.79
C ASN A 102 5.14 -11.62 -23.28
N ASP A 103 6.30 -11.33 -23.86
CA ASP A 103 6.44 -11.32 -25.31
C ASP A 103 6.39 -12.77 -25.78
N PHE A 104 5.32 -13.04 -26.52
CA PHE A 104 4.86 -14.35 -26.92
C PHE A 104 5.87 -15.02 -27.85
N LEU A 105 6.17 -16.27 -27.50
CA LEU A 105 6.90 -17.25 -28.28
C LEU A 105 6.29 -17.37 -29.70
N MET A 106 6.82 -16.64 -30.67
CA MET A 106 6.54 -16.90 -32.10
C MET A 106 7.44 -18.05 -32.56
N HIS A 107 6.99 -19.28 -32.29
CA HIS A 107 7.40 -20.43 -33.08
C HIS A 107 6.95 -20.22 -34.53
N LYS A 108 7.91 -19.98 -35.42
CA LYS A 108 7.70 -20.14 -36.86
C LYS A 108 8.33 -21.45 -37.30
N SER A 109 7.55 -22.53 -37.20
CA SER A 109 7.74 -23.75 -37.99
C SER A 109 6.76 -23.71 -39.15
N HIS A 110 7.26 -23.38 -40.34
CA HIS A 110 7.09 -24.13 -41.59
C HIS A 110 7.76 -23.38 -42.75
#